data_AF-A0A923NK98-F1
#
_entry.id   AF-A0A923NK98-F1
#
_cell.length_a   1.000
_cell.length_b   1.000
_cell.length_c   1.000
_cell.angle_alpha   90.00
_cell.angle_beta   90.00
_cell.angle_gamma   90.00
#
_symmetry.space_group_name_H-M   'P 1'
#
loop_
_entity.id
_entity.type
_entity.pdbx_description
1 polymer ?
#
loop_
_entity_poly.entity_id
_entity_poly.type
_entity_poly.pdbx_seq_one_letter_code
_entity_poly.pdbx_strand_id
1 'polypeptide(L)' 'MPIYLDDCDCDDLFGERSGGQDPCMNQCCFEDWPIGMTYTPMQQWESTYDPEKALQAGTIFPSLDLWFMGGGTR' A
#
# COMPACT_ATOMS: atom_id res chain seq x y z
N MET A 1 21.13 -21.48 -2.53
CA MET A 1 19.70 -21.76 -2.39
C MET A 1 18.96 -20.80 -3.30
N PRO A 2 18.54 -21.24 -4.49
CA PRO A 2 17.82 -20.36 -5.40
C PRO A 2 16.48 -20.03 -4.73
N ILE A 3 16.14 -18.75 -4.72
CA ILE A 3 14.77 -18.32 -4.44
C ILE A 3 13.93 -18.85 -5.59
N TYR A 4 13.26 -19.99 -5.38
CA TYR A 4 12.10 -20.30 -6.19
C TYR A 4 11.09 -19.20 -5.80
N LEU A 5 10.97 -18.20 -6.67
CA LEU A 5 9.76 -17.40 -6.71
C LEU A 5 8.69 -18.43 -7.11
N ASP A 6 7.94 -18.95 -6.15
CA ASP A 6 6.63 -19.49 -6.46
C ASP A 6 5.87 -18.31 -7.05
N ASP A 7 5.80 -18.28 -8.38
CA ASP A 7 5.01 -17.34 -9.13
C ASP A 7 3.59 -17.45 -8.58
N CYS A 8 3.17 -16.46 -7.80
CA CYS A 8 1.77 -16.29 -7.47
C CYS A 8 1.04 -16.11 -8.80
N ASP A 9 0.48 -17.19 -9.34
CA ASP A 9 -0.30 -17.21 -10.57
C ASP A 9 -1.50 -16.26 -10.39
N CYS A 10 -1.31 -15.00 -10.81
CA CYS A 10 -2.35 -13.98 -10.83
C CYS A 10 -3.31 -14.20 -12.02
N ASP A 11 -3.08 -15.24 -12.82
CA ASP A 11 -3.73 -15.50 -14.10
C ASP A 11 -5.17 -16.05 -13.95
N ASP A 12 -5.56 -16.55 -12.77
CA ASP A 12 -6.90 -17.09 -12.52
C ASP A 12 -7.92 -16.07 -11.99
N LEU A 13 -7.56 -14.79 -11.80
CA LEU A 13 -8.44 -13.76 -11.24
C LEU A 13 -9.24 -12.95 -12.28
N PHE A 14 -9.20 -13.32 -13.58
CA PHE A 14 -10.06 -12.70 -14.60
C PHE A 14 -11.50 -13.27 -14.62
N GLY A 15 -11.96 -13.86 -13.52
CA GLY A 15 -13.37 -14.14 -13.27
C GLY A 15 -14.09 -12.89 -12.76
N GLU A 16 -14.95 -12.32 -13.61
CA GLU A 16 -15.86 -11.20 -13.38
C GLU A 16 -16.15 -10.89 -11.90
N ARG A 17 -15.52 -9.83 -11.35
CA ARG A 17 -15.95 -9.29 -10.06
C ARG A 17 -16.05 -7.77 -10.10
N SER A 18 -17.30 -7.35 -10.19
CA SER A 18 -17.81 -6.00 -10.03
C SER A 18 -17.36 -5.42 -8.68
N GLY A 19 -16.72 -4.25 -8.71
CA GLY A 19 -16.44 -3.43 -7.54
C GLY A 19 -14.95 -3.16 -7.37
N GLY A 20 -14.54 -1.91 -7.64
CA GLY A 20 -13.15 -1.45 -7.56
C GLY A 20 -12.54 -1.67 -6.18
N GLN A 21 -11.76 -2.74 -6.06
CA GLN A 21 -10.85 -2.99 -4.95
C GLN A 21 -9.51 -3.37 -5.56
N ASP A 22 -8.47 -2.63 -5.21
CA ASP A 22 -7.13 -2.80 -5.76
C ASP A 22 -6.61 -4.22 -5.46
N PRO A 23 -6.21 -5.02 -6.48
CA PRO A 23 -5.94 -6.46 -6.34
C PRO A 23 -4.63 -6.79 -5.60
N CYS A 24 -3.79 -5.79 -5.29
CA CYS A 24 -2.41 -6.01 -4.88
C CYS A 24 -2.19 -6.40 -3.41
N MET A 25 -3.21 -6.31 -2.54
CA MET A 25 -3.02 -6.48 -1.08
C MET A 25 -4.01 -7.42 -0.40
N ASN A 26 -5.11 -7.80 -1.06
CA ASN A 26 -6.22 -8.52 -0.42
C ASN A 26 -6.22 -10.03 -0.66
N GLN A 27 -5.30 -10.57 -1.46
CA GLN A 27 -5.34 -11.98 -1.88
C GLN A 27 -4.00 -12.72 -1.79
N CYS A 28 -2.93 -12.10 -1.28
CA CYS A 28 -1.64 -12.76 -1.09
C CYS A 28 -1.53 -13.28 0.34
N CYS A 29 -1.17 -14.55 0.52
CA CYS A 29 -0.84 -15.12 1.82
C CYS A 29 0.35 -14.35 2.40
N PHE A 30 0.15 -13.66 3.52
CA PHE A 30 1.21 -12.88 4.18
C PHE A 30 2.31 -13.77 4.77
N GLU A 31 2.07 -15.08 4.86
CA GLU A 31 3.04 -16.08 5.34
C GLU A 31 4.26 -16.23 4.44
N ASP A 32 4.15 -15.94 3.13
CA ASP A 32 5.23 -16.13 2.14
C ASP A 32 6.06 -14.86 1.91
N TRP A 33 5.72 -13.79 2.62
CA TRP A 33 6.27 -12.46 2.42
C TRP A 33 7.59 -12.28 3.18
N PRO A 34 8.64 -11.70 2.55
CA PRO A 34 9.94 -11.52 3.20
C PRO A 34 9.81 -10.69 4.48
N ILE A 35 10.20 -11.31 5.60
CA ILE A 35 10.20 -10.68 6.92
C ILE A 35 11.14 -9.45 6.90
N GLY A 36 10.68 -8.36 7.50
CA GLY A 36 11.45 -7.10 7.58
C GLY A 36 11.16 -6.11 6.46
N MET A 37 10.26 -6.43 5.54
CA MET A 37 9.74 -5.48 4.55
C MET A 37 8.45 -4.81 5.05
N THR A 38 8.30 -3.53 4.75
CA THR A 38 7.04 -2.81 4.99
C THR A 38 6.15 -2.91 3.77
N TYR A 39 4.98 -3.51 3.93
CA TYR A 39 4.00 -3.63 2.86
C TYR A 39 3.07 -2.43 2.85
N THR A 40 3.45 -1.43 2.06
CA THR A 40 2.67 -0.21 1.89
C THR A 40 1.65 -0.38 0.78
N PRO A 41 0.37 -0.02 1.00
CA PRO A 41 -0.63 -0.01 -0.06
C PRO A 41 -0.23 0.95 -1.18
N MET A 42 -0.71 0.70 -2.39
CA MET A 42 -0.51 1.64 -3.50
C MET A 42 -1.23 2.95 -3.19
N GLN A 43 -0.48 4.05 -3.12
CA GLN A 43 -1.06 5.36 -2.90
C GLN A 43 -1.84 5.79 -4.14
N GLN A 44 -3.13 6.09 -3.98
CA GLN A 44 -3.96 6.60 -5.06
C GLN A 44 -3.56 8.06 -5.39
N TRP A 45 -3.65 8.41 -6.68
CA TRP A 45 -3.39 9.77 -7.12
C TRP A 45 -4.53 10.71 -6.75
N GLU A 46 -4.20 11.87 -6.19
CA GLU A 46 -5.16 12.91 -5.83
C GLU A 46 -4.61 14.32 -6.13
N SER A 47 -5.42 15.35 -5.88
CA SER A 47 -4.98 16.74 -6.01
C SER A 47 -3.88 17.03 -5.00
N THR A 48 -2.74 17.51 -5.48
CA THR A 48 -1.58 17.84 -4.67
C THR A 48 -1.73 19.21 -4.00
N TYR A 49 -1.06 19.39 -2.86
CA TYR A 49 -0.83 20.73 -2.32
C TYR A 49 0.14 21.55 -3.18
N ASP A 50 0.08 22.87 -3.02
CA ASP A 50 1.13 23.77 -3.47
C ASP A 50 2.47 23.42 -2.79
N PRO A 51 3.61 23.63 -3.47
CA PRO A 51 4.92 23.17 -2.99
C PRO A 51 5.30 23.73 -1.62
N GLU A 52 4.96 25.00 -1.33
CA GLU A 52 5.23 25.64 -0.04
C GLU A 52 4.48 24.96 1.10
N LYS A 53 3.21 24.61 0.87
CA LYS A 53 2.37 23.92 1.85
C LYS A 53 2.77 22.46 2.02
N ALA A 54 3.09 21.77 0.92
CA ALA A 54 3.56 20.39 0.95
C ALA A 54 4.85 20.24 1.78
N LEU A 55 5.77 21.20 1.65
CA LEU A 55 6.99 21.23 2.45
C LEU A 55 6.71 21.39 3.95
N GLN A 56 5.74 22.25 4.31
CA GLN A 56 5.35 22.45 5.71
C GLN A 56 4.66 21.21 6.30
N ALA A 57 3.79 20.55 5.55
CA ALA A 57 3.07 19.35 5.99
C ALA A 57 3.96 18.09 5.99
N GLY A 58 5.03 18.07 5.20
CA GLY A 58 5.87 16.87 5.01
C GLY A 58 5.26 15.83 4.06
N THR A 59 4.17 16.19 3.39
CA THR A 59 3.50 15.37 2.37
C THR A 59 2.92 16.26 1.28
N ILE A 60 2.97 15.79 0.03
CA ILE A 60 2.31 16.46 -1.10
C ILE A 60 0.83 16.12 -1.21
N PHE A 61 0.43 14.99 -0.61
CA PHE A 61 -0.91 14.44 -0.67
C PHE A 61 -1.70 14.83 0.60
N PRO A 62 -2.80 15.58 0.47
CA PRO A 62 -3.67 15.98 1.59
C PRO A 62 -4.15 14.81 2.45
N SER A 63 -4.44 13.66 1.83
CA SER A 63 -4.91 12.46 2.53
C SER A 63 -3.90 11.89 3.53
N LEU A 64 -2.61 12.17 3.33
CA LEU A 64 -1.51 11.71 4.17
C LEU A 64 -1.13 12.71 5.27
N ASP A 65 -1.74 13.91 5.30
CA ASP A 65 -1.53 14.91 6.35
C ASP A 65 -2.34 14.54 7.59
N LEU A 66 -1.89 13.50 8.29
CA LEU A 66 -2.54 12.95 9.46
C LEU A 66 -1.85 13.43 10.74
N TRP A 67 -2.65 13.84 11.72
CA TRP A 67 -2.15 14.16 13.04
C TRP A 67 -1.45 12.94 13.66
N PHE A 68 -0.34 13.16 14.36
CA PHE A 68 0.36 12.08 15.03
C PHE A 68 -0.50 11.52 16.16
N MET A 69 -1.08 10.33 15.94
CA MET A 69 -1.97 9.70 16.92
C MET A 69 -1.26 8.98 18.07
N GLY A 70 0.07 8.92 18.06
CA GLY A 70 0.87 8.34 19.14
C GLY A 70 0.43 6.94 19.54
N GLY A 71 0.82 5.91 18.78
CA GLY A 71 0.61 4.52 19.17
C GLY A 71 1.53 4.12 20.34
N GLY A 72 1.05 4.27 21.57
CA GLY A 72 1.81 3.88 22.76
C GLY A 72 0.91 3.63 23.98
N THR A 73 0.40 2.40 24.12
CA THR A 73 0.06 1.86 25.44
C THR A 73 1.36 1.48 26.14
N ARG A 74 1.62 2.16 27.24
CA ARG A 74 2.68 1.92 28.22
C ARG A 74 2.41 0.68 29.05
#